data_AF-A0A1C5U3S4-F1
#
_entry.id   AF-A0A1C5U3S4-F1
#
_cell.length_a   1.000
_cell.length_b   1.000
_cell.length_c   1.000
_cell.angle_alpha   90.00
_cell.angle_beta   90.00
_cell.angle_gamma   90.00
#
_symmetry.space_group_name_H-M   'P 1'
#
loop_
_entity.id
_entity.type
_entity.pdbx_description
1 polymer ?
#
loop_
_entity_poly.entity_id
_entity_poly.type
_entity_poly.pdbx_seq_one_letter_code
_entity_poly.pdbx_strand_id
1 'polypeptide(L)'
;MFQDKYVFSQLTAFLNRTQFNNYVRKYDGNRYVKHFTCWNQMLAMMFGQLSNRESLRDLIVAFEAHRAKQYHLGLGREPIAKTTLATANHI
;
A
#
# COMPACT_ATOMS: atom_id res chain seq x y z
N MET A 1 -1.55 3.36 -28.59
CA MET A 1 -0.73 2.59 -27.61
C MET A 1 -1.27 2.96 -26.24
N PHE A 2 -2.00 2.04 -25.58
CA PHE A 2 -2.55 2.29 -24.25
C PHE A 2 -1.40 2.39 -23.26
N GLN A 3 -0.98 3.62 -23.00
CA GLN A 3 0.04 3.99 -22.02
C GLN A 3 -0.62 3.98 -20.62
N ASP A 4 -1.28 2.87 -20.28
CA ASP A 4 -2.22 2.83 -19.18
C ASP A 4 -1.56 2.50 -17.84
N LYS A 5 -2.18 3.02 -16.79
CA LYS A 5 -1.83 2.78 -15.38
C LYS A 5 -1.76 1.27 -15.11
N TYR A 6 -0.87 0.85 -14.20
CA TYR A 6 -0.79 -0.56 -13.75
C TYR A 6 -2.16 -1.12 -13.37
N VAL A 7 -2.42 -2.40 -13.65
CA VAL A 7 -3.69 -3.07 -13.33
C VAL A 7 -4.08 -2.87 -11.86
N PHE A 8 -3.12 -2.98 -10.94
CA PHE A 8 -3.36 -2.70 -9.52
C PHE A 8 -3.84 -1.26 -9.25
N SER A 9 -3.28 -0.27 -9.95
CA SER A 9 -3.71 1.13 -9.86
C SER A 9 -5.10 1.36 -10.44
N GLN A 10 -5.52 0.55 -11.43
CA GLN A 10 -6.88 0.57 -11.95
C GLN A 10 -7.87 -0.05 -10.96
N LEU A 11 -7.53 -1.19 -10.37
CA LEU A 11 -8.36 -1.86 -9.35
C LEU A 11 -8.58 -0.96 -8.12
N THR A 12 -7.52 -0.30 -7.65
CA THR A 12 -7.58 0.56 -6.47
C THR A 12 -8.28 1.90 -6.74
N ALA A 13 -8.48 2.28 -8.00
CA ALA A 13 -9.26 3.46 -8.37
C ALA A 13 -10.77 3.29 -8.12
N PHE A 14 -11.26 2.05 -8.03
CA PHE A 14 -12.65 1.77 -7.64
C PHE A 14 -12.92 1.99 -6.16
N LEU A 15 -11.87 2.11 -5.33
CA LEU A 15 -12.01 2.35 -3.90
C LEU A 15 -12.35 3.81 -3.62
N ASN A 16 -13.34 4.06 -2.78
CA ASN A 16 -13.71 5.40 -2.37
C ASN A 16 -12.68 5.99 -1.39
N ARG A 17 -11.68 6.68 -1.94
CA ARG A 17 -10.60 7.29 -1.15
C ARG A 17 -11.11 8.29 -0.12
N THR A 18 -12.14 9.07 -0.47
CA THR A 18 -12.72 10.07 0.44
C THR A 18 -13.35 9.40 1.65
N GLN A 19 -14.17 8.37 1.44
CA GLN A 19 -14.80 7.63 2.52
C GLN A 19 -13.77 6.93 3.41
N PHE A 20 -12.74 6.30 2.81
CA PHE A 20 -11.66 5.71 3.58
C PHE A 20 -10.93 6.74 4.45
N ASN A 21 -10.57 7.90 3.88
CA ASN A 21 -9.91 8.96 4.62
C ASN A 21 -10.79 9.51 5.75
N ASN A 22 -12.12 9.53 5.59
CA ASN A 22 -13.04 9.91 6.66
C ASN A 22 -12.98 8.93 7.83
N TYR A 23 -12.91 7.61 7.58
CA TYR A 23 -12.72 6.63 8.65
C TYR A 23 -11.36 6.77 9.34
N VAL A 24 -10.29 6.95 8.57
CA VAL A 24 -8.95 7.15 9.15
C VAL A 24 -8.92 8.38 10.06
N ARG A 25 -9.59 9.48 9.66
CA ARG A 25 -9.72 10.68 10.51
C ARG A 25 -10.58 10.41 11.74
N LYS A 26 -11.72 9.73 11.59
CA LYS A 26 -12.64 9.40 12.69
C LYS A 26 -11.94 8.62 13.82
N TYR A 27 -11.03 7.73 13.46
CA TYR A 27 -10.32 6.87 14.42
C TYR A 27 -8.87 7.27 14.69
N ASP A 28 -8.45 8.46 14.22
CA ASP A 28 -7.05 8.94 14.37
C ASP A 28 -6.01 7.90 13.86
N GLY A 29 -6.35 7.15 12.80
CA GLY A 29 -5.56 5.99 12.36
C GLY A 29 -4.16 6.33 11.84
N ASN A 30 -3.95 7.58 11.41
CA ASN A 30 -2.64 8.08 10.98
C ASN A 30 -1.91 8.88 12.07
N ARG A 31 -2.31 8.76 13.35
CA ARG A 31 -1.64 9.47 14.44
C ARG A 31 -0.15 9.14 14.47
N TYR A 32 0.70 10.16 14.48
CA TYR A 32 2.17 10.05 14.46
C TYR A 32 2.78 9.37 13.21
N VAL A 33 1.97 9.05 12.19
CA VAL A 33 2.46 8.45 10.95
C VAL A 33 3.16 9.51 10.09
N LYS A 34 4.39 9.23 9.67
CA LYS A 34 5.19 10.13 8.81
C LYS A 34 5.05 9.83 7.31
N HIS A 35 5.23 8.56 6.94
CA HIS A 35 5.32 8.16 5.52
C HIS A 35 4.40 6.99 5.14
N PHE A 36 4.20 6.02 6.04
CA PHE A 36 3.41 4.82 5.77
C PHE A 36 1.99 4.92 6.32
N THR A 37 1.11 5.58 5.58
CA THR A 37 -0.30 5.82 5.98
C THR A 37 -1.15 4.55 6.01
N CYS A 38 -2.30 4.57 6.69
CA CYS A 38 -3.31 3.50 6.60
C CYS A 38 -3.71 3.18 5.16
N TRP A 39 -3.68 4.17 4.26
CA TRP A 39 -3.93 3.92 2.84
C TRP A 39 -2.82 3.08 2.23
N ASN A 40 -1.55 3.40 2.53
CA ASN A 40 -0.41 2.63 2.05
C ASN A 40 -0.43 1.22 2.61
N GLN A 41 -0.79 1.04 3.88
CA GLN A 41 -0.99 -0.27 4.50
C GLN A 41 -2.07 -1.07 3.78
N MET A 42 -3.25 -0.48 3.54
CA MET A 42 -4.34 -1.16 2.84
C MET A 42 -3.90 -1.61 1.44
N LEU A 43 -3.27 -0.72 0.67
CA LEU A 43 -2.75 -1.05 -0.65
C LEU A 43 -1.68 -2.15 -0.60
N ALA A 44 -0.77 -2.10 0.38
CA ALA A 44 0.25 -3.12 0.55
C ALA A 44 -0.38 -4.50 0.80
N MET A 45 -1.36 -4.57 1.68
CA MET A 45 -2.06 -5.81 1.99
C MET A 45 -2.89 -6.32 0.81
N MET A 46 -3.63 -5.45 0.11
CA MET A 46 -4.36 -5.82 -1.10
C MET A 46 -3.44 -6.35 -2.19
N PHE A 47 -2.29 -5.73 -2.41
CA PHE A 47 -1.30 -6.21 -3.37
C PHE A 47 -0.80 -7.61 -3.00
N GLY A 48 -0.51 -7.84 -1.71
CA GLY A 48 -0.12 -9.16 -1.21
C GLY A 48 -1.14 -10.24 -1.55
N GLN A 49 -2.42 -9.98 -1.25
CA GLN A 49 -3.52 -10.91 -1.54
C GLN A 49 -3.69 -11.16 -3.04
N LEU A 50 -3.74 -10.10 -3.85
CA LEU A 50 -3.98 -10.21 -5.30
C LEU A 50 -2.80 -10.81 -6.07
N SER A 51 -1.58 -10.70 -5.56
CA SER A 51 -0.38 -11.26 -6.18
C SER A 51 0.08 -12.56 -5.54
N ASN A 52 -0.76 -13.15 -4.67
CA ASN A 52 -0.53 -14.42 -3.96
C ASN A 52 0.81 -14.44 -3.20
N ARG A 53 1.13 -13.37 -2.45
CA ARG A 53 2.30 -13.33 -1.57
C ARG A 53 1.97 -14.06 -0.26
N GLU A 54 2.78 -15.05 0.08
CA GLU A 54 2.56 -15.93 1.25
C GLU A 54 3.08 -15.34 2.55
N SER A 55 3.95 -14.32 2.49
CA SER A 55 4.50 -13.68 3.69
C SER A 55 4.73 -12.17 3.51
N LEU A 56 4.86 -11.47 4.64
CA LEU A 56 5.29 -10.06 4.65
C LEU A 56 6.68 -9.91 4.01
N ARG A 57 7.56 -10.90 4.13
CA ARG A 57 8.89 -10.86 3.51
C ARG A 57 8.75 -10.92 1.99
N ASP A 58 7.95 -11.83 1.44
CA ASP A 58 7.76 -11.96 0.00
C ASP A 58 7.10 -10.71 -0.60
N LEU A 59 6.19 -10.10 0.15
CA LEU A 59 5.57 -8.84 -0.22
C LEU A 59 6.59 -7.70 -0.29
N ILE A 60 7.47 -7.56 0.70
CA ILE A 60 8.53 -6.54 0.67
C ILE A 60 9.50 -6.79 -0.49
N VAL A 61 9.92 -8.02 -0.73
CA VAL A 61 10.81 -8.37 -1.85
C VAL A 61 10.17 -8.00 -3.19
N ALA A 62 8.88 -8.29 -3.37
CA ALA A 62 8.15 -7.90 -4.58
C ALA A 62 8.09 -6.37 -4.75
N PHE A 63 7.92 -5.64 -3.65
CA PHE A 63 7.91 -4.18 -3.65
C PHE A 63 9.28 -3.56 -3.94
N GLU A 64 10.35 -4.12 -3.39
CA GLU A 64 11.72 -3.69 -3.67
C GLU A 64 12.09 -3.94 -5.13
N ALA A 65 11.76 -5.12 -5.66
CA ALA A 65 11.97 -5.46 -7.08
C ALA A 65 11.20 -4.53 -8.04
N HIS A 66 10.11 -3.92 -7.56
CA HIS A 66 9.30 -2.98 -8.31
C HIS A 66 9.38 -1.55 -7.78
N ARG A 67 10.48 -1.17 -7.11
CA ARG A 67 10.64 0.15 -6.48
C ARG A 67 10.35 1.33 -7.41
N ALA A 68 10.85 1.27 -8.65
CA ALA A 68 10.59 2.31 -9.66
C ALA A 68 9.09 2.46 -10.01
N LYS A 69 8.29 1.43 -9.76
CA LYS A 69 6.86 1.35 -10.06
C LYS A 69 5.99 1.64 -8.85
N GLN A 70 6.50 1.54 -7.62
CA GLN A 70 5.74 1.72 -6.37
C GLN A 70 5.00 3.05 -6.30
N TYR A 71 5.62 4.14 -6.79
CA TYR A 71 4.97 5.45 -6.85
C TYR A 71 3.67 5.40 -7.68
N HIS A 72 3.70 4.70 -8.80
CA HIS A 72 2.54 4.55 -9.68
C HIS A 72 1.49 3.59 -9.12
N LEU A 73 1.85 2.74 -8.14
CA LEU A 73 0.93 1.87 -7.41
C LEU A 73 0.22 2.58 -6.25
N GLY A 74 0.52 3.86 -5.99
CA GLY A 74 -0.09 4.64 -4.93
C GLY A 74 0.49 4.41 -3.53
N LEU A 75 1.63 3.70 -3.44
CA LEU A 75 2.32 3.38 -2.18
C LEU A 75 3.30 4.47 -1.72
N GLY A 76 3.54 5.48 -2.57
CA GLY A 76 4.52 6.55 -2.32
C GLY A 76 5.89 6.25 -2.91
N ARG A 77 6.86 7.12 -2.61
CA ARG A 77 8.25 7.01 -3.09
C ARG A 77 9.20 6.33 -2.11
N GLU A 78 8.81 6.28 -0.84
CA GLU A 78 9.62 5.70 0.22
C GLU A 78 9.52 4.17 0.21
N PRO A 79 10.65 3.45 0.33
CA PRO A 79 10.63 2.00 0.53
C PRO A 79 9.80 1.62 1.75
N ILE A 80 9.05 0.53 1.64
CA ILE A 80 8.31 -0.03 2.78
C ILE A 80 9.28 -0.95 3.52
N ALA A 81 9.75 -0.53 4.69
CA ALA A 81 10.55 -1.43 5.53
C ALA A 81 9.69 -2.57 6.08
N LYS A 82 10.23 -3.79 6.12
CA LYS A 82 9.54 -4.96 6.69
C LYS A 82 9.06 -4.70 8.11
N THR A 83 9.87 -4.05 8.94
CA THR A 83 9.52 -3.71 10.32
C THR A 83 8.33 -2.76 10.38
N THR A 84 8.29 -1.74 9.51
CA THR A 84 7.13 -0.82 9.41
C THR A 84 5.86 -1.56 9.03
N LEU A 85 5.93 -2.46 8.04
CA LEU A 85 4.78 -3.25 7.62
C LEU A 85 4.32 -4.24 8.70
N ALA A 86 5.27 -4.86 9.42
CA ALA A 86 4.99 -5.77 10.52
C ALA A 86 4.32 -5.05 11.69
N THR A 87 4.89 -3.92 12.14
CA THR A 87 4.31 -3.06 13.19
C THR A 87 2.89 -2.61 12.82
N ALA A 88 2.67 -2.19 11.57
CA ALA A 88 1.34 -1.75 11.12
C ALA A 88 0.30 -2.88 11.15
N ASN A 89 0.74 -4.14 11.00
CA ASN A 89 -0.13 -5.32 11.04
C ASN A 89 -0.14 -6.03 12.40
N HIS A 90 0.54 -5.48 13.42
CA HIS A 90 0.67 -6.10 14.75
C HIS A 90 1.24 -7.54 14.72
N ILE A 91 2.21 -7.80 13.84
CA ILE A 91 2.94 -9.08 13.69
C ILE A 91 4.41 -8.88 14.05
#